data_AF-A0A077AZ51-F1
#
_entry.id   AF-A0A077AZ51-F1
#
_cell.length_a   1.000
_cell.length_b   1.000
_cell.length_c   1.000
_cell.angle_alpha   90.00
_cell.angle_beta   90.00
_cell.angle_gamma   90.00
#
_symmetry.space_group_name_H-M   'P 1'
#
loop_
_entity.id
_entity.type
_entity.pdbx_description
1 polymer ?
#
loop_
_entity_poly.entity_id
_entity_poly.type
_entity_poly.pdbx_seq_one_letter_code
_entity_poly.pdbx_strand_id
1 'polypeptide(L)'
;MKQILVPLTIIATCCAREPLSGEDGSLDLIPSEQDRNYIFSPLGASKTLKALQLIFPAIKKDPQVSLEQSDKGPKELSPAIECLSYIILDNAISLKEPMLKQLMDVENIVLKTNFSNAAETASLVNKTIEDETQGLVSEIIQVTDVPANAELVLLNTVIVGTAWKYPLKKKAEALSFKFSDATVFNVRASYGSVGCYFYESDQSYFVELETSEHDLSMIFKLAKNGYITSPLTLSEIFHYQQNKVQQQVMLTIPNGYVTSTHDLIKTLSSEISILKPNIKGLTLALAKQVATIEWDDQGITGGAPTAVIDRVGPMVKQSIKEITINRPFSFACVQGTSASLDIILTGSIRDMNGLIAYYTSKRNFGLKTNLVSSDEEKH
;
A
#
# COMPACT_ATOMS: atom_id res chain seq x y z
N MET A 1 9.16 37.00 -8.96
CA MET A 1 7.81 36.51 -8.59
C MET A 1 7.98 35.49 -7.48
N LYS A 2 7.28 35.66 -6.36
CA LYS A 2 7.28 34.76 -5.20
C LYS A 2 6.34 33.57 -5.47
N GLN A 3 6.84 32.35 -5.29
CA GLN A 3 6.09 31.10 -5.05
C GLN A 3 6.94 30.42 -3.95
N ILE A 4 6.57 30.23 -2.68
CA ILE A 4 5.33 29.83 -1.99
C ILE A 4 4.73 28.56 -2.61
N LEU A 5 5.31 27.39 -2.32
CA LEU A 5 4.66 26.31 -1.54
C LEU A 5 5.54 25.05 -1.39
N VAL A 6 5.83 24.69 -0.14
CA VAL A 6 6.19 23.38 0.47
C VAL A 6 5.18 23.23 1.65
N PRO A 7 4.82 22.09 2.31
CA PRO A 7 5.51 20.79 2.54
C PRO A 7 4.62 19.51 2.50
N LEU A 8 5.23 18.29 2.52
CA LEU A 8 4.85 17.09 3.33
C LEU A 8 5.58 15.83 2.87
N THR A 9 6.86 15.64 3.21
CA THR A 9 7.56 14.43 2.73
C THR A 9 8.89 14.17 3.48
N ILE A 10 8.83 13.60 4.68
CA ILE A 10 9.95 12.92 5.39
C ILE A 10 9.32 11.91 6.38
N ILE A 11 8.97 10.67 6.01
CA ILE A 11 9.85 9.50 5.84
C ILE A 11 9.39 8.56 4.71
N ALA A 12 8.48 9.04 3.86
CA ALA A 12 8.14 8.42 2.58
C ALA A 12 9.04 8.92 1.42
N THR A 13 10.11 9.69 1.71
CA THR A 13 10.66 10.67 0.73
C THR A 13 12.16 10.86 0.74
N CYS A 14 12.90 9.84 1.15
CA CYS A 14 14.28 9.78 0.69
C CYS A 14 14.40 9.40 -0.81
N CYS A 15 13.31 9.48 -1.59
CA CYS A 15 13.33 9.27 -3.04
C CYS A 15 12.66 10.44 -3.78
N ALA A 16 13.48 11.28 -4.41
CA ALA A 16 13.14 12.40 -5.32
C ALA A 16 12.77 13.72 -4.62
N ARG A 17 13.45 14.87 -4.87
CA ARG A 17 14.32 15.34 -5.97
C ARG A 17 15.03 16.64 -5.47
N GLU A 18 16.23 17.05 -5.90
CA GLU A 18 16.57 17.67 -7.20
C GLU A 18 18.11 17.80 -7.44
N PRO A 19 18.59 18.17 -8.65
CA PRO A 19 19.85 17.73 -9.22
C PRO A 19 21.03 18.62 -8.82
N LEU A 20 22.02 18.03 -8.18
CA LEU A 20 23.40 18.50 -8.28
C LEU A 20 24.25 17.28 -8.58
N SER A 21 25.08 17.41 -9.61
CA SER A 21 26.05 16.41 -10.07
C SER A 21 26.72 15.66 -8.92
N GLY A 22 26.53 14.35 -8.83
CA GLY A 22 27.37 13.46 -8.02
C GLY A 22 26.61 12.58 -7.04
N GLU A 23 26.61 11.28 -7.36
CA GLU A 23 26.42 10.10 -6.49
C GLU A 23 25.02 9.88 -5.86
N ASP A 24 24.34 8.87 -6.42
CA ASP A 24 22.99 8.42 -6.11
C ASP A 24 22.84 7.85 -4.68
N GLY A 25 22.04 8.54 -3.86
CA GLY A 25 21.49 8.04 -2.60
C GLY A 25 19.99 7.76 -2.71
N SER A 26 19.60 6.90 -3.67
CA SER A 26 18.21 6.43 -3.81
C SER A 26 17.86 5.50 -2.65
N LEU A 27 16.84 5.86 -1.86
CA LEU A 27 16.29 4.98 -0.82
C LEU A 27 15.40 3.93 -1.47
N ASP A 28 16.04 2.93 -2.05
CA ASP A 28 15.36 1.77 -2.59
C ASP A 28 14.64 1.04 -1.43
N LEU A 29 13.35 1.34 -1.23
CA LEU A 29 12.39 0.45 -0.58
C LEU A 29 12.17 -0.77 -1.49
N ILE A 30 13.27 -1.38 -1.94
CA ILE A 30 13.29 -2.66 -2.61
C ILE A 30 12.94 -3.66 -1.50
N PRO A 31 11.77 -4.32 -1.57
CA PRO A 31 11.47 -5.42 -0.67
C PRO A 31 12.60 -6.42 -0.72
N SER A 32 12.82 -7.16 0.36
CA SER A 32 13.74 -8.29 0.31
C SER A 32 13.40 -9.15 -0.93
N GLU A 33 14.40 -9.65 -1.67
CA GLU A 33 14.17 -10.44 -2.90
C GLU A 33 13.22 -11.64 -2.70
N GLN A 34 12.91 -11.99 -1.45
CA GLN A 34 12.01 -13.05 -1.04
C GLN A 34 10.52 -12.69 -1.23
N ASP A 35 10.14 -11.41 -1.17
CA ASP A 35 8.74 -10.99 -1.29
C ASP A 35 8.35 -10.81 -2.75
N ARG A 36 7.85 -11.90 -3.35
CA ARG A 36 7.43 -11.92 -4.76
C ARG A 36 6.26 -10.98 -5.05
N ASN A 37 5.37 -10.78 -4.08
CA ASN A 37 4.37 -9.72 -4.11
C ASN A 37 4.52 -8.90 -2.85
N TYR A 38 4.39 -7.59 -2.97
CA TYR A 38 4.44 -6.74 -1.80
C TYR A 38 3.49 -5.56 -1.92
N ILE A 39 3.09 -5.07 -0.76
CA ILE A 39 2.39 -3.81 -0.59
C ILE A 39 2.91 -3.11 0.68
N PHE A 40 3.05 -1.79 0.62
CA PHE A 40 3.50 -0.96 1.73
C PHE A 40 2.67 0.31 1.77
N SER A 41 2.41 0.83 2.97
CA SER A 41 1.73 2.11 3.15
C SER A 41 2.67 3.17 3.72
N PRO A 42 3.16 4.11 2.89
CA PRO A 42 3.93 5.24 3.39
C PRO A 42 3.13 6.11 4.38
N LEU A 43 1.83 6.27 4.13
CA LEU A 43 0.90 6.94 5.06
C LEU A 43 0.89 6.26 6.44
N GLY A 44 0.67 4.93 6.46
CA GLY A 44 0.59 4.18 7.70
C GLY A 44 1.90 4.20 8.49
N ALA A 45 3.04 4.05 7.80
CA ALA A 45 4.36 4.12 8.42
C ALA A 45 4.63 5.53 9.01
N SER A 46 4.18 6.58 8.32
CA SER A 46 4.23 7.96 8.82
C SER A 46 3.39 8.15 10.09
N LYS A 47 2.16 7.60 10.15
CA LYS A 47 1.32 7.63 11.37
C LYS A 47 2.03 6.91 12.53
N THR A 48 2.58 5.72 12.31
CA THR A 48 3.35 4.98 13.34
C THR A 48 4.55 5.78 13.82
N LEU A 49 5.30 6.39 12.92
CA LEU A 49 6.44 7.22 13.28
C LEU A 49 6.03 8.46 14.08
N LYS A 50 4.92 9.10 13.73
CA LYS A 50 4.40 10.24 14.47
C LYS A 50 4.03 9.83 15.91
N ALA A 51 3.39 8.67 16.09
CA ALA A 51 3.15 8.12 17.43
C ALA A 51 4.46 7.89 18.18
N LEU A 52 5.48 7.34 17.51
CA LEU A 52 6.79 7.14 18.10
C LEU A 52 7.47 8.46 18.50
N GLN A 53 7.35 9.53 17.71
CA GLN A 53 7.88 10.85 18.07
C GLN A 53 7.16 11.49 19.26
N LEU A 54 5.87 11.24 19.43
CA LEU A 54 5.11 11.69 20.59
C LEU A 54 5.58 10.97 21.87
N ILE A 55 5.81 9.66 21.79
CA ILE A 55 6.34 8.85 22.90
C ILE A 55 7.81 9.21 23.21
N PHE A 56 8.60 9.43 22.15
CA PHE A 56 10.03 9.72 22.22
C PHE A 56 10.37 11.04 21.53
N PRO A 57 10.16 12.19 22.19
CA PRO A 57 10.43 13.51 21.59
C PRO A 57 11.87 13.75 21.14
N ALA A 58 12.82 12.94 21.62
CA ALA A 58 14.21 12.97 21.15
C ALA A 58 14.33 12.64 19.66
N ILE A 59 13.45 11.78 19.13
CA ILE A 59 13.40 11.40 17.71
C ILE A 59 13.07 12.61 16.83
N LYS A 60 12.24 13.54 17.32
CA LYS A 60 11.89 14.76 16.58
C LYS A 60 13.10 15.68 16.33
N LYS A 61 14.16 15.58 17.14
CA LYS A 61 15.37 16.39 16.97
C LYS A 61 16.35 15.82 15.94
N ASP A 62 16.09 14.61 15.46
CA ASP A 62 16.91 14.01 14.41
C ASP A 62 16.56 14.66 13.06
N PRO A 63 17.53 15.31 12.38
CA PRO A 63 17.29 15.89 11.07
C PRO A 63 16.86 14.84 10.03
N GLN A 64 17.22 13.55 10.20
CA GLN A 64 16.80 12.48 9.30
C GLN A 64 15.36 12.01 9.53
N VAL A 65 14.77 12.34 10.68
CA VAL A 65 13.45 11.84 11.11
C VAL A 65 12.44 12.95 11.28
N SER A 66 12.83 14.20 11.02
CA SER A 66 11.97 15.37 11.18
C SER A 66 10.82 15.30 10.17
N LEU A 67 9.65 14.88 10.66
CA LEU A 67 8.38 14.99 9.93
C LEU A 67 8.07 16.48 9.79
N GLU A 68 8.42 17.08 8.65
CA GLU A 68 7.95 18.42 8.31
C GLU A 68 6.42 18.38 8.21
N GLN A 69 5.76 18.92 9.22
CA GLN A 69 4.33 19.11 9.20
C GLN A 69 4.04 20.16 8.14
N SER A 70 3.16 19.83 7.20
CA SER A 70 2.60 20.87 6.35
C SER A 70 1.86 21.88 7.20
N ASP A 71 2.18 23.16 7.01
CA ASP A 71 1.40 24.27 7.56
C ASP A 71 -0.05 24.27 7.02
N LYS A 72 -0.31 23.54 5.93
CA LYS A 72 -1.66 23.20 5.52
C LYS A 72 -2.10 22.02 6.39
N GLY A 73 -3.09 22.26 7.25
CA GLY A 73 -3.66 21.25 8.14
C GLY A 73 -3.96 19.93 7.43
N PRO A 74 -4.05 18.82 8.19
CA PRO A 74 -4.16 17.48 7.62
C PRO A 74 -5.30 17.42 6.62
N LYS A 75 -4.99 17.02 5.38
CA LYS A 75 -6.03 16.67 4.42
C LYS A 75 -6.81 15.50 5.01
N GLU A 76 -8.13 15.65 5.08
CA GLU A 76 -9.00 14.59 5.57
C GLU A 76 -8.85 13.36 4.67
N LEU A 77 -8.54 12.22 5.27
CA LEU A 77 -8.43 10.96 4.55
C LEU A 77 -9.81 10.57 4.03
N SER A 78 -9.86 9.99 2.83
CA SER A 78 -11.12 9.45 2.31
C SER A 78 -11.67 8.40 3.28
N PRO A 79 -12.99 8.32 3.51
CA PRO A 79 -13.61 7.29 4.33
C PRO A 79 -13.36 5.86 3.78
N ALA A 80 -12.94 5.74 2.51
CA ALA A 80 -12.50 4.46 1.95
C ALA A 80 -11.13 4.00 2.42
N ILE A 81 -10.39 4.83 3.15
CA ILE A 81 -9.05 4.51 3.65
C ILE A 81 -9.15 4.28 5.15
N GLU A 82 -9.05 3.02 5.55
CA GLU A 82 -8.95 2.63 6.94
C GLU A 82 -7.47 2.50 7.31
N CYS A 83 -6.96 3.46 8.09
CA CYS A 83 -5.57 3.51 8.50
C CYS A 83 -5.47 3.67 10.02
N LEU A 84 -5.42 2.53 10.71
CA LEU A 84 -5.44 2.44 12.17
C LEU A 84 -4.04 2.22 12.70
N SER A 85 -3.71 2.92 13.79
CA SER A 85 -2.44 2.77 14.50
C SER A 85 -2.71 2.31 15.92
N TYR A 86 -1.94 1.32 16.37
CA TYR A 86 -2.11 0.69 17.68
C TYR A 86 -0.84 0.89 18.50
N ILE A 87 -1.03 1.29 19.74
CA ILE A 87 0.02 1.44 20.74
C ILE A 87 -0.27 0.45 21.85
N ILE A 88 0.51 -0.62 21.90
CA ILE A 88 0.35 -1.68 22.90
C ILE A 88 1.40 -1.46 23.98
N LEU A 89 0.95 -1.35 25.22
CA LEU A 89 1.79 -1.09 26.38
C LEU A 89 1.72 -2.26 27.36
N ASP A 90 2.80 -2.51 28.07
CA ASP A 90 2.74 -3.41 29.22
C ASP A 90 1.88 -2.78 30.33
N ASN A 91 1.16 -3.62 31.08
CA ASN A 91 0.36 -3.19 32.23
C ASN A 91 1.17 -2.42 33.28
N ALA A 92 2.47 -2.72 33.43
CA ALA A 92 3.36 -2.01 34.34
C ALA A 92 3.67 -0.57 33.86
N ILE A 93 3.48 -0.26 32.58
CA ILE A 93 3.76 1.05 32.02
C ILE A 93 2.56 1.99 32.20
N SER A 94 2.85 3.19 32.69
CA SER A 94 1.88 4.28 32.82
C SER A 94 2.38 5.51 32.07
N LEU A 95 1.68 5.84 30.99
CA LEU A 95 1.88 7.09 30.26
C LEU A 95 1.16 8.22 31.00
N LYS A 96 1.73 9.43 30.97
CA LYS A 96 1.08 10.60 31.57
C LYS A 96 -0.18 10.96 30.78
N GLU A 97 -1.23 11.39 31.46
CA GLU A 97 -2.52 11.79 30.85
C GLU A 97 -2.39 12.75 29.65
N PRO A 98 -1.57 13.82 29.70
CA PRO A 98 -1.41 14.70 28.54
C PRO A 98 -0.85 13.99 27.30
N MET A 99 0.00 12.98 27.51
CA MET A 99 0.59 12.20 26.42
C MET A 99 -0.42 11.19 25.87
N LEU A 100 -1.19 10.51 26.74
CA LEU A 100 -2.29 9.65 26.28
C LEU A 100 -3.29 10.43 25.43
N LYS A 101 -3.65 11.63 25.88
CA LYS A 101 -4.52 12.52 25.11
C LYS A 101 -3.93 12.85 23.74
N GLN A 102 -2.65 13.25 23.67
CA GLN A 102 -1.98 13.52 22.39
C GLN A 102 -1.92 12.30 21.46
N LEU A 103 -1.77 11.09 22.01
CA LEU A 103 -1.76 9.87 21.21
C LEU A 103 -3.15 9.55 20.66
N MET A 104 -4.21 9.74 21.45
CA MET A 104 -5.59 9.59 21.00
C MET A 104 -6.00 10.67 19.99
N ASP A 105 -5.53 11.91 20.15
CA ASP A 105 -5.80 13.04 19.26
C ASP A 105 -5.22 12.83 17.83
N VAL A 106 -4.32 11.86 17.65
CA VAL A 106 -3.79 11.47 16.33
C VAL A 106 -4.31 10.09 15.87
N GLU A 107 -5.49 9.69 16.38
CA GLU A 107 -6.24 8.49 15.98
C GLU A 107 -5.53 7.16 16.31
N ASN A 108 -4.74 7.12 17.40
CA ASN A 108 -4.21 5.84 17.88
C ASN A 108 -5.20 5.13 18.80
N ILE A 109 -5.25 3.81 18.66
CA ILE A 109 -5.87 2.90 19.62
C ILE A 109 -4.79 2.48 20.63
N VAL A 110 -4.99 2.79 21.91
CA VAL A 110 -4.06 2.42 22.98
C VAL A 110 -4.59 1.20 23.72
N LEU A 111 -3.78 0.13 23.74
CA LEU A 111 -4.10 -1.12 24.43
C LEU A 111 -3.08 -1.39 25.54
N LYS A 112 -3.54 -2.02 26.63
CA LYS A 112 -2.67 -2.52 27.70
C LYS A 112 -2.78 -4.03 27.81
N THR A 113 -1.65 -4.70 27.97
CA THR A 113 -1.57 -6.16 28.07
C THR A 113 -0.41 -6.57 28.97
N ASN A 114 -0.32 -7.86 29.31
CA ASN A 114 0.82 -8.42 30.02
C ASN A 114 1.74 -9.17 29.04
N PHE A 115 2.86 -8.56 28.66
CA PHE A 115 3.76 -9.18 27.68
C PHE A 115 4.44 -10.45 28.21
N SER A 116 4.50 -10.66 29.53
CA SER A 116 4.98 -11.93 30.10
C SER A 116 4.09 -13.13 29.73
N ASN A 117 2.83 -12.89 29.33
CA ASN A 117 1.94 -13.87 28.72
C ASN A 117 1.78 -13.60 27.21
N ALA A 118 2.78 -14.01 26.42
CA ALA A 118 2.83 -13.74 24.99
C ALA A 118 1.62 -14.33 24.22
N ALA A 119 1.11 -15.49 24.64
CA ALA A 119 -0.04 -16.13 23.99
C ALA A 119 -1.34 -15.34 24.18
N GLU A 120 -1.62 -14.91 25.42
CA GLU A 120 -2.76 -14.06 25.72
C GLU A 120 -2.64 -12.70 25.03
N THR A 121 -1.45 -12.11 25.03
CA THR A 121 -1.18 -10.85 24.33
C THR A 121 -1.45 -10.97 22.83
N ALA A 122 -0.88 -11.98 22.16
CA ALA A 122 -1.11 -12.19 20.73
C ALA A 122 -2.59 -12.40 20.42
N SER A 123 -3.30 -13.20 21.23
CA SER A 123 -4.74 -13.42 21.06
C SER A 123 -5.55 -12.14 21.24
N LEU A 124 -5.27 -11.32 22.26
CA LEU A 124 -5.97 -10.07 22.52
C LEU A 124 -5.76 -9.07 21.39
N VAL A 125 -4.50 -8.87 20.98
CA VAL A 125 -4.12 -7.90 19.96
C VAL A 125 -4.69 -8.31 18.60
N ASN A 126 -4.48 -9.55 18.17
CA ASN A 126 -4.98 -10.02 16.88
C ASN A 126 -6.50 -9.99 16.83
N LYS A 127 -7.19 -10.40 17.90
CA LYS A 127 -8.66 -10.31 17.96
C LYS A 127 -9.16 -8.86 17.87
N THR A 128 -8.54 -7.95 18.61
CA THR A 128 -8.91 -6.52 18.55
C THR A 128 -8.75 -5.99 17.13
N ILE A 129 -7.64 -6.31 16.47
CA ILE A 129 -7.37 -5.86 15.10
C ILE A 129 -8.31 -6.54 14.09
N GLU A 130 -8.63 -7.82 14.28
CA GLU A 130 -9.59 -8.54 13.46
C GLU A 130 -10.98 -7.89 13.56
N ASP A 131 -11.43 -7.56 14.78
CA ASP A 131 -12.71 -6.91 15.02
C ASP A 131 -12.76 -5.51 14.38
N GLU A 132 -11.72 -4.68 14.57
CA GLU A 132 -11.63 -3.33 14.00
C GLU A 132 -11.53 -3.34 12.47
N THR A 133 -10.82 -4.31 11.89
CA THR A 133 -10.65 -4.45 10.43
C THR A 133 -11.71 -5.35 9.78
N GLN A 134 -12.77 -5.71 10.51
CA GLN A 134 -13.87 -6.56 10.03
C GLN A 134 -13.40 -7.90 9.42
N GLY A 135 -12.33 -8.47 9.97
CA GLY A 135 -11.76 -9.75 9.53
C GLY A 135 -10.80 -9.65 8.33
N LEU A 136 -10.47 -8.45 7.85
CA LEU A 136 -9.52 -8.27 6.74
C LEU A 136 -8.06 -8.47 7.17
N VAL A 137 -7.74 -8.21 8.44
CA VAL A 137 -6.45 -8.52 9.06
C VAL A 137 -6.71 -9.38 10.30
N SER A 138 -6.55 -10.69 10.16
CA SER A 138 -6.78 -11.65 11.26
C SER A 138 -5.55 -11.87 12.15
N GLU A 139 -4.35 -11.55 11.66
CA GLU A 139 -3.11 -11.78 12.39
C GLU A 139 -2.05 -10.76 11.99
N ILE A 140 -1.47 -10.07 12.97
CA ILE A 140 -0.37 -9.11 12.79
C ILE A 140 0.85 -9.44 13.66
N ILE A 141 0.62 -10.08 14.81
CA ILE A 141 1.68 -10.55 15.70
C ILE A 141 1.50 -12.04 16.01
N GLN A 142 2.61 -12.76 15.97
CA GLN A 142 2.74 -14.14 16.43
C GLN A 142 3.20 -14.15 17.89
N VAL A 143 2.97 -15.27 18.58
CA VAL A 143 3.42 -15.47 19.97
C VAL A 143 4.93 -15.25 20.13
N THR A 144 5.71 -15.52 19.09
CA THR A 144 7.16 -15.37 19.08
C THR A 144 7.65 -13.96 18.74
N ASP A 145 6.78 -13.05 18.29
CA ASP A 145 7.18 -11.71 17.87
C ASP A 145 7.46 -10.77 19.04
N VAL A 146 6.83 -11.00 20.19
CA VAL A 146 6.87 -10.08 21.32
C VAL A 146 7.60 -10.74 22.49
N PRO A 147 8.78 -10.24 22.91
CA PRO A 147 9.50 -10.81 24.02
C PRO A 147 8.78 -10.54 25.35
N ALA A 148 8.97 -11.44 26.33
CA ALA A 148 8.29 -11.36 27.63
C ALA A 148 8.60 -10.08 28.44
N ASN A 149 9.70 -9.39 28.11
CA ASN A 149 10.12 -8.12 28.71
C ASN A 149 9.85 -6.92 27.80
N ALA A 150 8.99 -7.06 26.77
CA ALA A 150 8.55 -5.93 25.97
C ALA A 150 7.83 -4.91 26.86
N GLU A 151 7.92 -3.63 26.50
CA GLU A 151 7.22 -2.54 27.20
C GLU A 151 6.30 -1.76 26.26
N LEU A 152 6.68 -1.70 24.98
CA LEU A 152 5.96 -1.00 23.92
C LEU A 152 6.01 -1.78 22.60
N VAL A 153 4.86 -1.95 21.98
CA VAL A 153 4.70 -2.44 20.60
C VAL A 153 3.85 -1.44 19.82
N LEU A 154 4.28 -1.11 18.60
CA LEU A 154 3.54 -0.25 17.68
C LEU A 154 3.08 -1.06 16.48
N LEU A 155 1.80 -0.99 16.15
CA LEU A 155 1.25 -1.68 15.00
C LEU A 155 0.48 -0.71 14.12
N ASN A 156 0.42 -0.97 12.83
CA ASN A 156 -0.41 -0.21 11.92
C ASN A 156 -1.06 -1.15 10.91
N THR A 157 -2.34 -0.89 10.63
CA THR A 157 -3.08 -1.56 9.55
C THR A 157 -3.52 -0.52 8.54
N VAL A 158 -3.41 -0.85 7.25
CA VAL A 158 -3.90 0.00 6.16
C VAL A 158 -4.69 -0.83 5.17
N ILE A 159 -5.95 -0.45 4.99
CA ILE A 159 -6.91 -1.09 4.10
C ILE A 159 -7.54 0.02 3.26
N VAL A 160 -7.75 -0.25 1.97
CA VAL A 160 -8.51 0.63 1.09
C VAL A 160 -9.70 -0.15 0.53
N GLY A 161 -10.90 0.41 0.63
CA GLY A 161 -12.14 -0.19 0.14
C GLY A 161 -13.05 0.83 -0.52
N THR A 162 -13.21 0.76 -1.84
CA THR A 162 -14.02 1.71 -2.64
C THR A 162 -14.37 1.14 -4.01
N ALA A 163 -15.51 1.55 -4.58
CA ALA A 163 -15.89 1.12 -5.93
C ALA A 163 -15.05 1.84 -7.00
N TRP A 164 -14.90 1.26 -8.18
CA TRP A 164 -14.43 2.00 -9.34
C TRP A 164 -15.48 3.05 -9.72
N LYS A 165 -15.02 4.25 -10.12
CA LYS A 165 -15.91 5.25 -10.71
C LYS A 165 -16.60 4.72 -11.96
N TYR A 166 -15.84 3.93 -12.74
CA TYR A 166 -16.30 3.27 -13.95
C TYR A 166 -16.00 1.76 -13.88
N PRO A 167 -16.92 0.95 -13.34
CA PRO A 167 -16.73 -0.50 -13.24
C PRO A 167 -16.50 -1.18 -14.58
N LEU A 168 -15.74 -2.27 -14.56
CA LEU A 168 -15.45 -3.08 -15.75
C LEU A 168 -16.66 -3.97 -16.05
N LYS A 169 -17.22 -3.82 -17.24
CA LYS A 169 -18.55 -4.40 -17.58
C LYS A 169 -18.56 -5.92 -17.74
N LYS A 170 -17.40 -6.59 -17.90
CA LYS A 170 -17.33 -8.03 -18.16
C LYS A 170 -16.30 -8.70 -17.26
N LYS A 171 -16.69 -9.83 -16.68
CA LYS A 171 -15.77 -10.79 -16.08
C LYS A 171 -15.11 -11.57 -17.21
N ALA A 172 -13.80 -11.42 -17.39
CA ALA A 172 -13.03 -12.30 -18.25
C ALA A 172 -12.75 -13.58 -17.46
N GLU A 173 -13.24 -14.72 -17.96
CA GLU A 173 -13.18 -15.98 -17.20
C GLU A 173 -11.74 -16.46 -16.98
N ALA A 174 -10.81 -16.18 -17.90
CA ALA A 174 -9.40 -16.50 -17.76
C ALA A 174 -8.49 -15.51 -18.51
N LEU A 175 -7.39 -15.10 -17.87
CA LEU A 175 -6.28 -14.34 -18.42
C LEU A 175 -4.99 -15.13 -18.22
N SER A 176 -4.24 -15.37 -19.30
CA SER A 176 -2.91 -15.98 -19.22
C SER A 176 -1.89 -14.92 -18.77
N PHE A 177 -1.56 -14.93 -17.48
CA PHE A 177 -0.59 -14.06 -16.85
C PHE A 177 0.82 -14.67 -16.94
N LYS A 178 1.75 -13.94 -17.57
CA LYS A 178 3.10 -14.39 -17.91
C LYS A 178 4.14 -13.75 -17.00
N PHE A 179 4.90 -14.57 -16.29
CA PHE A 179 6.06 -14.14 -15.48
C PHE A 179 7.38 -14.26 -16.21
N SER A 180 7.43 -15.21 -17.13
CA SER A 180 8.54 -15.48 -18.02
C SER A 180 7.98 -16.17 -19.26
N ASP A 181 8.83 -16.45 -20.23
CA ASP A 181 8.44 -17.26 -21.39
C ASP A 181 8.03 -18.69 -20.98
N ALA A 182 8.56 -19.20 -19.86
CA ALA A 182 8.31 -20.55 -19.37
C ALA A 182 7.21 -20.63 -18.29
N THR A 183 6.75 -19.50 -17.74
CA THR A 183 5.86 -19.49 -16.58
C THR A 183 4.61 -18.67 -16.85
N VAL A 184 3.50 -19.38 -17.05
CA VAL A 184 2.18 -18.82 -17.35
C VAL A 184 1.16 -19.37 -16.37
N PHE A 185 0.35 -18.48 -15.79
CA PHE A 185 -0.78 -18.84 -14.94
C PHE A 185 -2.08 -18.33 -15.55
N ASN A 186 -3.15 -19.10 -15.43
CA ASN A 186 -4.48 -18.63 -15.77
C ASN A 186 -5.12 -18.02 -14.52
N VAL A 187 -5.38 -16.72 -14.58
CA VAL A 187 -6.01 -15.98 -13.48
C VAL A 187 -7.34 -15.39 -13.94
N ARG A 188 -8.23 -15.13 -12.99
CA ARG A 188 -9.45 -14.39 -13.28
C ARG A 188 -9.10 -12.94 -13.60
N ALA A 189 -9.78 -12.38 -14.57
CA ALA A 189 -9.59 -10.99 -14.95
C ALA A 189 -10.92 -10.28 -15.18
N SER A 190 -10.82 -8.97 -15.24
CA SER A 190 -11.90 -8.07 -15.57
C SER A 190 -11.56 -7.37 -16.87
N TYR A 191 -12.56 -7.23 -17.74
CA TYR A 191 -12.41 -6.68 -19.08
C TYR A 191 -13.50 -5.66 -19.39
N GLY A 192 -13.13 -4.56 -20.02
CA GLY A 192 -14.12 -3.62 -20.50
C GLY A 192 -13.53 -2.36 -21.10
N SER A 193 -14.41 -1.62 -21.78
CA SER A 193 -14.10 -0.27 -22.22
C SER A 193 -14.34 0.69 -21.05
N VAL A 194 -13.28 1.34 -20.59
CA VAL A 194 -13.26 2.24 -19.44
C VAL A 194 -12.68 3.60 -19.82
N GLY A 195 -13.27 4.67 -19.29
CA GLY A 195 -12.67 5.99 -19.34
C GLY A 195 -11.65 6.09 -18.21
N CYS A 196 -10.39 6.35 -18.53
CA CYS A 196 -9.31 6.41 -17.54
C CYS A 196 -8.30 7.50 -17.91
N TYR A 197 -7.41 7.81 -16.97
CA TYR A 197 -6.21 8.58 -17.32
C TYR A 197 -5.10 7.63 -17.74
N PHE A 198 -4.37 8.02 -18.77
CA PHE A 198 -3.31 7.21 -19.35
C PHE A 198 -2.10 8.06 -19.66
N TYR A 199 -0.93 7.44 -19.52
CA TYR A 199 0.33 8.00 -19.97
C TYR A 199 1.23 6.87 -20.47
N GLU A 200 2.02 7.18 -21.49
CA GLU A 200 2.99 6.26 -22.07
C GLU A 200 4.36 6.92 -22.03
N SER A 201 5.29 6.34 -21.28
CA SER A 201 6.71 6.68 -21.35
C SER A 201 7.41 5.81 -22.38
N ASP A 202 8.72 5.97 -22.58
CA ASP A 202 9.49 5.10 -23.47
C ASP A 202 9.50 3.62 -23.02
N GLN A 203 9.40 3.38 -21.71
CA GLN A 203 9.59 2.05 -21.12
C GLN A 203 8.31 1.45 -20.52
N SER A 204 7.27 2.25 -20.25
CA SER A 204 6.11 1.78 -19.49
C SER A 204 4.80 2.42 -19.92
N TYR A 205 3.71 1.70 -19.66
CA TYR A 205 2.36 2.19 -19.67
C TYR A 205 1.92 2.51 -18.25
N PHE A 206 1.19 3.61 -18.10
CA PHE A 206 0.56 4.02 -16.85
C PHE A 206 -0.94 4.14 -17.09
N VAL A 207 -1.74 3.46 -16.26
CA VAL A 207 -3.21 3.49 -16.29
C VAL A 207 -3.69 3.88 -14.91
N GLU A 208 -4.47 4.96 -14.79
CA GLU A 208 -5.09 5.37 -13.54
C GLU A 208 -6.59 5.15 -13.61
N LEU A 209 -7.10 4.34 -12.68
CA LEU A 209 -8.51 4.11 -12.48
C LEU A 209 -9.00 4.96 -11.32
N GLU A 210 -9.93 5.86 -11.61
CA GLU A 210 -10.63 6.66 -10.59
C GLU A 210 -11.58 5.76 -9.78
N THR A 211 -11.70 6.05 -8.49
CA THR A 211 -12.67 5.39 -7.61
C THR A 211 -13.93 6.25 -7.45
N SER A 212 -15.00 5.69 -6.85
CA SER A 212 -16.21 6.45 -6.52
C SER A 212 -15.95 7.52 -5.47
N GLU A 213 -14.86 7.37 -4.70
CA GLU A 213 -14.41 8.38 -3.76
C GLU A 213 -13.64 9.49 -4.47
N HIS A 214 -14.01 10.72 -4.14
CA HIS A 214 -13.37 11.89 -4.73
C HIS A 214 -11.87 11.91 -4.42
N ASP A 215 -11.06 12.27 -5.40
CA ASP A 215 -9.60 12.33 -5.34
C ASP A 215 -8.87 10.99 -5.11
N LEU A 216 -9.55 9.85 -4.96
CA LEU A 216 -8.92 8.56 -4.74
C LEU A 216 -8.82 7.77 -6.04
N SER A 217 -7.62 7.33 -6.40
CA SER A 217 -7.38 6.56 -7.63
C SER A 217 -6.29 5.48 -7.44
N MET A 218 -6.27 4.53 -8.37
CA MET A 218 -5.24 3.49 -8.44
C MET A 218 -4.48 3.59 -9.75
N ILE A 219 -3.17 3.81 -9.65
CA ILE A 219 -2.25 3.90 -10.78
C ILE A 219 -1.58 2.54 -10.95
N PHE A 220 -1.66 1.98 -12.15
CA PHE A 220 -0.93 0.77 -12.57
C PHE A 220 0.20 1.16 -13.52
N LYS A 221 1.42 0.69 -13.24
CA LYS A 221 2.59 0.79 -14.09
C LYS A 221 2.90 -0.58 -14.68
N LEU A 222 3.08 -0.64 -15.99
CA LEU A 222 3.34 -1.87 -16.73
C LEU A 222 4.50 -1.66 -17.70
N ALA A 223 5.55 -2.48 -17.63
CA ALA A 223 6.64 -2.44 -18.60
C ALA A 223 6.14 -2.73 -20.02
N LYS A 224 6.61 -1.99 -21.02
CA LYS A 224 6.26 -2.25 -22.44
C LYS A 224 6.84 -3.57 -22.94
N ASN A 225 8.07 -3.84 -22.54
CA ASN A 225 8.84 -5.01 -22.95
C ASN A 225 9.30 -5.78 -21.72
N GLY A 226 9.41 -7.11 -21.86
CA GLY A 226 9.88 -7.99 -20.79
C GLY A 226 8.86 -8.21 -19.66
N TYR A 227 9.35 -8.87 -18.61
CA TYR A 227 8.54 -9.32 -17.48
C TYR A 227 8.85 -8.58 -16.17
N ILE A 228 9.86 -7.71 -16.16
CA ILE A 228 10.28 -6.99 -14.97
C ILE A 228 9.71 -5.58 -15.02
N THR A 229 8.83 -5.27 -14.07
CA THR A 229 8.38 -3.90 -13.84
C THR A 229 9.00 -3.40 -12.55
N SER A 230 9.78 -2.32 -12.63
CA SER A 230 10.34 -1.69 -11.44
C SER A 230 9.23 -1.09 -10.56
N PRO A 231 9.47 -0.96 -9.24
CA PRO A 231 8.57 -0.21 -8.35
C PRO A 231 8.20 1.15 -8.91
N LEU A 232 7.04 1.65 -8.51
CA LEU A 232 6.54 2.95 -8.94
C LEU A 232 7.18 4.03 -8.06
N THR A 233 7.99 4.92 -8.65
CA THR A 233 8.74 5.95 -7.92
C THR A 233 7.96 7.27 -7.83
N LEU A 234 8.27 8.13 -6.86
CA LEU A 234 7.66 9.47 -6.75
C LEU A 234 7.86 10.31 -8.00
N SER A 235 9.08 10.29 -8.57
CA SER A 235 9.39 11.01 -9.80
C SER A 235 8.50 10.56 -10.97
N GLU A 236 8.25 9.25 -11.09
CA GLU A 236 7.35 8.73 -12.11
C GLU A 236 5.90 9.14 -11.87
N ILE A 237 5.43 9.16 -10.62
CA ILE A 237 4.08 9.65 -10.28
C ILE A 237 3.95 11.12 -10.66
N PHE A 238 4.90 11.97 -10.28
CA PHE A 238 4.85 13.39 -10.63
C PHE A 238 4.89 13.60 -12.15
N HIS A 239 5.76 12.89 -12.84
CA HIS A 239 5.84 12.97 -14.30
C HIS A 239 4.54 12.47 -14.95
N TYR A 240 3.97 11.39 -14.44
CA TYR A 240 2.68 10.87 -14.83
C TYR A 240 1.58 11.94 -14.66
N GLN A 241 1.47 12.57 -13.49
CA GLN A 241 0.44 13.58 -13.20
C GLN A 241 0.52 14.77 -14.17
N GLN A 242 1.72 15.14 -14.63
CA GLN A 242 1.92 16.25 -15.57
C GLN A 242 1.57 15.89 -17.02
N ASN A 243 1.58 14.62 -17.38
CA ASN A 243 1.49 14.17 -18.78
C ASN A 243 0.31 13.25 -19.06
N LYS A 244 -0.47 12.87 -18.05
CA LYS A 244 -1.63 12.00 -18.22
C LYS A 244 -2.70 12.65 -19.07
N VAL A 245 -3.31 11.85 -19.95
CA VAL A 245 -4.43 12.25 -20.78
C VAL A 245 -5.64 11.38 -20.48
N GLN A 246 -6.82 11.99 -20.43
CA GLN A 246 -8.06 11.24 -20.32
C GLN A 246 -8.40 10.60 -21.67
N GLN A 247 -8.64 9.29 -21.68
CA GLN A 247 -8.98 8.56 -22.90
C GLN A 247 -9.83 7.31 -22.60
N GLN A 248 -10.52 6.83 -23.62
CA GLN A 248 -11.22 5.54 -23.57
C GLN A 248 -10.23 4.41 -23.89
N VAL A 249 -10.10 3.43 -22.98
CA VAL A 249 -9.21 2.27 -23.12
C VAL A 249 -10.04 1.00 -23.07
N MET A 250 -9.67 0.01 -23.88
CA MET A 250 -10.11 -1.37 -23.68
C MET A 250 -9.13 -2.05 -22.72
N LEU A 251 -9.51 -2.16 -21.45
CA LEU A 251 -8.64 -2.62 -20.37
C LEU A 251 -8.96 -4.08 -20.02
N THR A 252 -7.91 -4.90 -19.90
CA THR A 252 -7.93 -6.21 -19.23
C THR A 252 -7.01 -6.15 -18.02
N ILE A 253 -7.56 -6.37 -16.82
CA ILE A 253 -6.82 -6.34 -15.54
C ILE A 253 -7.11 -7.62 -14.75
N PRO A 254 -6.10 -8.29 -14.16
CA PRO A 254 -6.32 -9.43 -13.29
C PRO A 254 -7.01 -8.97 -12.01
N ASN A 255 -7.90 -9.80 -11.48
CA ASN A 255 -8.39 -9.60 -10.12
C ASN A 255 -7.21 -9.83 -9.15
N GLY A 256 -7.10 -8.98 -8.13
CA GLY A 256 -5.92 -8.95 -7.28
C GLY A 256 -6.25 -8.98 -5.80
N TYR A 257 -5.32 -9.52 -5.03
CA TYR A 257 -5.28 -9.49 -3.58
C TYR A 257 -3.81 -9.49 -3.18
N VAL A 258 -3.41 -8.53 -2.37
CA VAL A 258 -2.05 -8.44 -1.82
C VAL A 258 -2.16 -8.06 -0.36
N THR A 259 -1.44 -8.79 0.47
CA THR A 259 -1.18 -8.42 1.85
C THR A 259 0.30 -8.53 2.13
N SER A 260 0.84 -7.67 2.99
CA SER A 260 2.22 -7.73 3.41
C SER A 260 2.37 -7.22 4.83
N THR A 261 3.26 -7.89 5.58
CA THR A 261 3.65 -7.49 6.92
C THR A 261 5.08 -6.98 6.89
N HIS A 262 5.29 -5.73 7.30
CA HIS A 262 6.59 -5.08 7.33
C HIS A 262 7.04 -4.83 8.77
N ASP A 263 8.27 -5.20 9.08
CA ASP A 263 8.95 -4.83 10.32
C ASP A 263 9.55 -3.43 10.16
N LEU A 264 8.82 -2.42 10.62
CA LEU A 264 9.19 -1.02 10.48
C LEU A 264 10.47 -0.69 11.25
N ILE A 265 10.78 -1.41 12.34
CA ILE A 265 12.05 -1.17 13.04
C ILE A 265 13.19 -1.58 12.14
N LYS A 266 13.15 -2.76 11.52
CA LYS A 266 14.21 -3.19 10.61
C LYS A 266 14.39 -2.21 9.46
N THR A 267 13.30 -1.79 8.83
CA THR A 267 13.33 -0.83 7.72
C THR A 267 13.86 0.54 8.15
N LEU A 268 13.51 1.02 9.34
CA LEU A 268 13.92 2.34 9.82
C LEU A 268 15.29 2.34 10.51
N SER A 269 15.72 1.21 11.08
CA SER A 269 16.95 1.11 11.89
C SER A 269 18.23 1.16 11.08
N SER A 270 18.18 0.85 9.76
CA SER A 270 19.32 1.07 8.86
C SER A 270 19.67 2.55 8.76
N GLU A 271 18.68 3.43 8.89
CA GLU A 271 18.82 4.88 8.72
C GLU A 271 18.86 5.60 10.07
N ILE A 272 18.02 5.20 11.03
CA ILE A 272 17.82 5.93 12.27
C ILE A 272 18.65 5.30 13.39
N SER A 273 19.86 5.83 13.58
CA SER A 273 20.76 5.44 14.69
C SER A 273 20.10 5.60 16.09
N ILE A 274 19.04 6.41 16.19
CA ILE A 274 18.29 6.72 17.42
C ILE A 274 17.25 5.64 17.77
N LEU A 275 16.91 4.72 16.86
CA LEU A 275 16.02 3.58 17.12
C LEU A 275 16.69 2.47 17.95
N LYS A 276 17.69 2.82 18.76
CA LYS A 276 18.08 2.06 19.96
C LYS A 276 17.49 2.76 21.20
N PRO A 277 16.17 2.97 21.34
CA PRO A 277 15.68 3.86 22.37
C PRO A 277 15.50 3.04 23.64
N ASN A 278 16.51 3.04 24.50
CA ASN A 278 16.26 2.97 25.94
C ASN A 278 16.18 4.42 26.43
N ILE A 279 15.02 5.04 26.25
CA ILE A 279 14.77 6.39 26.75
C ILE A 279 13.99 6.24 28.04
N LYS A 280 14.68 6.34 29.18
CA LYS A 280 14.08 6.37 30.52
C LYS A 280 13.21 5.15 30.86
N GLY A 281 13.61 3.95 30.41
CA GLY A 281 12.91 2.71 30.76
C GLY A 281 11.61 2.47 30.00
N LEU A 282 11.52 2.95 28.76
CA LEU A 282 10.53 2.47 27.79
C LEU A 282 11.26 2.01 26.52
N THR A 283 11.15 0.72 26.23
CA THR A 283 11.82 0.04 25.13
C THR A 283 10.80 -0.35 24.07
N LEU A 284 10.99 0.17 22.85
CA LEU A 284 10.23 -0.27 21.68
C LEU A 284 10.70 -1.68 21.30
N ALA A 285 9.84 -2.68 21.55
CA ALA A 285 10.15 -4.07 21.23
C ALA A 285 9.88 -4.39 19.75
N LEU A 286 8.80 -3.80 19.20
CA LEU A 286 8.34 -4.11 17.85
C LEU A 286 7.60 -2.93 17.23
N ALA A 287 7.82 -2.71 15.93
CA ALA A 287 6.96 -1.87 15.11
C ALA A 287 6.62 -2.62 13.82
N LYS A 288 5.34 -2.92 13.58
CA LYS A 288 4.90 -3.62 12.36
C LYS A 288 3.82 -2.84 11.61
N GLN A 289 3.81 -2.97 10.30
CA GLN A 289 2.70 -2.56 9.44
C GLN A 289 2.15 -3.77 8.71
N VAL A 290 0.82 -3.89 8.66
CA VAL A 290 0.12 -4.77 7.72
C VAL A 290 -0.66 -3.90 6.75
N ALA A 291 -0.34 -4.02 5.46
CA ALA A 291 -1.10 -3.38 4.40
C ALA A 291 -1.80 -4.44 3.58
N THR A 292 -3.08 -4.22 3.26
CA THR A 292 -3.89 -5.15 2.48
C THR A 292 -4.70 -4.39 1.43
N ILE A 293 -4.75 -4.92 0.22
CA ILE A 293 -5.61 -4.43 -0.86
C ILE A 293 -6.16 -5.60 -1.67
N GLU A 294 -7.43 -5.51 -2.07
CA GLU A 294 -8.09 -6.44 -2.97
C GLU A 294 -8.81 -5.65 -4.06
N TRP A 295 -8.85 -6.15 -5.30
CA TRP A 295 -9.59 -5.48 -6.37
C TRP A 295 -10.17 -6.44 -7.41
N ASP A 296 -11.27 -6.03 -8.04
CA ASP A 296 -12.01 -6.80 -9.04
C ASP A 296 -12.68 -5.91 -10.10
N ASP A 297 -13.74 -6.40 -10.75
CA ASP A 297 -14.51 -5.66 -11.76
C ASP A 297 -15.31 -4.47 -11.20
N GLN A 298 -15.58 -4.47 -9.90
CA GLN A 298 -16.43 -3.48 -9.23
C GLN A 298 -15.62 -2.41 -8.51
N GLY A 299 -14.43 -2.72 -8.00
CA GLY A 299 -13.64 -1.76 -7.25
C GLY A 299 -12.40 -2.34 -6.60
N ILE A 300 -11.94 -1.59 -5.59
CA ILE A 300 -11.08 -2.07 -4.53
C ILE A 300 -12.02 -2.64 -3.44
N THR A 301 -12.02 -3.96 -3.23
CA THR A 301 -13.05 -4.70 -2.47
C THR A 301 -13.21 -4.15 -1.05
N GLY A 302 -14.46 -4.00 -0.60
CA GLY A 302 -14.85 -3.35 0.66
C GLY A 302 -15.83 -2.19 0.48
N GLY A 303 -15.89 -1.60 -0.72
CA GLY A 303 -16.88 -0.58 -1.09
C GLY A 303 -18.20 -1.17 -1.59
N ALA A 304 -19.33 -0.63 -1.12
CA ALA A 304 -20.63 -0.90 -1.73
C ALA A 304 -20.68 -0.25 -3.14
N PRO A 305 -21.12 -0.97 -4.19
CA PRO A 305 -21.16 -0.42 -5.53
C PRO A 305 -22.18 0.73 -5.60
N THR A 306 -21.70 1.95 -5.80
CA THR A 306 -22.53 3.11 -6.15
C THR A 306 -22.13 3.56 -7.54
N ALA A 307 -22.83 3.07 -8.56
CA ALA A 307 -22.55 3.46 -9.94
C ALA A 307 -23.02 4.90 -10.17
N VAL A 308 -22.08 5.83 -10.32
CA VAL A 308 -22.36 7.17 -10.84
C VAL A 308 -22.33 7.09 -12.36
N ILE A 309 -23.51 7.14 -12.99
CA ILE A 309 -23.62 7.17 -14.46
C ILE A 309 -23.42 8.62 -14.90
N ASP A 310 -22.17 9.04 -15.05
CA ASP A 310 -21.86 10.30 -15.71
C ASP A 310 -22.06 10.15 -17.23
N ARG A 311 -22.83 11.07 -17.81
CA ARG A 311 -22.99 11.18 -19.27
C ARG A 311 -21.67 11.69 -19.84
N VAL A 312 -20.84 10.78 -20.34
CA VAL A 312 -19.61 11.13 -21.06
C VAL A 312 -20.00 11.99 -22.27
N GLY A 313 -19.47 13.22 -22.31
CA GLY A 313 -19.63 14.12 -23.45
C GLY A 313 -19.04 13.52 -24.74
N PRO A 314 -19.32 14.12 -25.91
CA PRO A 314 -18.81 13.60 -27.18
C PRO A 314 -17.27 13.58 -27.17
N MET A 315 -16.69 12.38 -27.03
CA MET A 315 -15.25 12.19 -27.18
C MET A 315 -14.88 12.30 -28.67
N VAL A 316 -13.80 13.02 -28.94
CA VAL A 316 -13.14 13.03 -30.26
C VAL A 316 -12.86 11.57 -30.66
N LYS A 317 -13.09 11.21 -31.92
CA LYS A 317 -12.80 9.86 -32.47
C LYS A 317 -11.31 9.54 -32.35
N GLN A 318 -10.87 9.11 -31.17
CA GLN A 318 -9.57 8.51 -30.94
C GLN A 318 -9.70 7.01 -31.11
N SER A 319 -8.68 6.37 -31.70
CA SER A 319 -8.59 4.91 -31.74
C SER A 319 -8.56 4.39 -30.30
N ILE A 320 -9.49 3.48 -29.97
CA ILE A 320 -9.53 2.86 -28.64
C ILE A 320 -8.23 2.06 -28.47
N LYS A 321 -7.46 2.39 -27.43
CA LYS A 321 -6.22 1.68 -27.10
C LYS A 321 -6.55 0.42 -26.30
N GLU A 322 -5.93 -0.71 -26.66
CA GLU A 322 -6.06 -1.94 -25.90
C GLU A 322 -4.88 -2.09 -24.93
N ILE A 323 -5.18 -2.31 -23.65
CA ILE A 323 -4.19 -2.51 -22.60
C ILE A 323 -4.54 -3.79 -21.84
N THR A 324 -3.57 -4.69 -21.75
CA THR A 324 -3.72 -5.95 -21.03
C THR A 324 -2.61 -6.08 -20.00
N ILE A 325 -2.99 -6.14 -18.72
CA ILE A 325 -2.09 -6.31 -17.57
C ILE A 325 -1.90 -7.81 -17.33
N ASN A 326 -1.13 -8.48 -18.19
CA ASN A 326 -0.92 -9.94 -18.13
C ASN A 326 0.52 -10.34 -17.80
N ARG A 327 1.24 -9.49 -17.07
CA ARG A 327 2.64 -9.68 -16.67
C ARG A 327 2.90 -8.83 -15.42
N PRO A 328 4.01 -9.06 -14.68
CA PRO A 328 4.30 -8.31 -13.48
C PRO A 328 4.16 -6.81 -13.65
N PHE A 329 3.57 -6.16 -12.65
CA PHE A 329 3.25 -4.74 -12.67
C PHE A 329 3.43 -4.15 -11.28
N SER A 330 3.56 -2.83 -11.24
CA SER A 330 3.60 -2.06 -10.01
C SER A 330 2.34 -1.23 -9.91
N PHE A 331 1.92 -0.89 -8.70
CA PHE A 331 0.75 -0.08 -8.49
C PHE A 331 0.93 0.90 -7.33
N ALA A 332 0.14 1.97 -7.34
CA ALA A 332 0.00 2.89 -6.23
C ALA A 332 -1.47 3.29 -6.05
N CYS A 333 -1.93 3.35 -4.81
CA CYS A 333 -3.18 4.00 -4.45
C CYS A 333 -2.86 5.40 -3.94
N VAL A 334 -3.47 6.41 -4.55
CA VAL A 334 -3.15 7.81 -4.30
C VAL A 334 -4.42 8.59 -3.99
N GLN A 335 -4.31 9.53 -3.05
CA GLN A 335 -5.37 10.47 -2.71
C GLN A 335 -4.90 11.89 -3.03
N GLY A 336 -5.58 12.56 -3.94
CA GLY A 336 -5.48 14.00 -4.10
C GLY A 336 -5.47 14.51 -5.53
N THR A 337 -5.09 15.78 -5.64
CA THR A 337 -5.02 16.47 -6.92
C THR A 337 -3.59 16.46 -7.42
N SER A 338 -3.37 16.84 -8.68
CA SER A 338 -2.02 16.96 -9.25
C SER A 338 -1.11 17.93 -8.49
N ALA A 339 -1.65 18.81 -7.64
CA ALA A 339 -0.88 19.74 -6.80
C ALA A 339 -0.61 19.25 -5.37
N SER A 340 -1.33 18.22 -4.91
CA SER A 340 -1.22 17.68 -3.55
C SER A 340 -1.68 16.23 -3.60
N LEU A 341 -0.73 15.33 -3.78
CA LEU A 341 -0.97 13.91 -3.97
C LEU A 341 -0.33 13.13 -2.82
N ASP A 342 -1.15 12.46 -2.03
CA ASP A 342 -0.73 11.59 -0.96
C ASP A 342 -0.68 10.15 -1.47
N ILE A 343 0.41 9.43 -1.17
CA ILE A 343 0.51 8.00 -1.50
C ILE A 343 0.06 7.20 -0.31
N ILE A 344 -1.08 6.52 -0.51
CA ILE A 344 -1.72 5.71 0.50
C ILE A 344 -1.07 4.33 0.53
N LEU A 345 -0.94 3.70 -0.64
CA LEU A 345 -0.33 2.38 -0.82
C LEU A 345 0.57 2.38 -2.04
N THR A 346 1.64 1.60 -1.98
CA THR A 346 2.47 1.24 -3.14
C THR A 346 2.77 -0.24 -3.09
N GLY A 347 2.87 -0.89 -4.25
CA GLY A 347 3.10 -2.32 -4.31
C GLY A 347 3.50 -2.82 -5.68
N SER A 348 3.79 -4.12 -5.74
CA SER A 348 4.12 -4.82 -6.97
C SER A 348 3.60 -6.25 -6.92
N ILE A 349 3.13 -6.72 -8.08
CA ILE A 349 2.83 -8.13 -8.33
C ILE A 349 3.94 -8.71 -9.19
N ARG A 350 4.74 -9.62 -8.63
CA ARG A 350 5.79 -10.36 -9.36
C ARG A 350 5.60 -11.88 -9.31
N ASP A 351 4.56 -12.37 -8.62
CA ASP A 351 4.09 -13.76 -8.65
C ASP A 351 2.57 -13.82 -8.45
N MET A 352 1.88 -14.86 -8.94
CA MET A 352 0.46 -15.10 -8.68
C MET A 352 0.25 -16.19 -7.64
N ASN A 353 1.30 -16.85 -7.13
CA ASN A 353 1.14 -17.92 -6.14
C ASN A 353 0.40 -17.46 -4.87
N GLY A 354 0.70 -16.27 -4.35
CA GLY A 354 -0.02 -15.70 -3.20
C GLY A 354 -1.51 -15.45 -3.52
N LEU A 355 -1.79 -14.98 -4.73
CA LEU A 355 -3.16 -14.77 -5.22
C LEU A 355 -3.93 -16.09 -5.34
N ILE A 356 -3.29 -17.10 -5.93
CA ILE A 356 -3.85 -18.44 -6.09
C ILE A 356 -4.15 -19.05 -4.71
N ALA A 357 -3.20 -18.98 -3.77
CA ALA A 357 -3.37 -19.48 -2.42
C ALA A 357 -4.53 -18.79 -1.70
N TYR A 358 -4.66 -17.45 -1.80
CA TYR A 358 -5.75 -16.67 -1.23
C TYR A 358 -7.13 -17.12 -1.76
N TYR A 359 -7.29 -17.16 -3.08
CA TYR A 359 -8.58 -17.57 -3.66
C TYR A 359 -8.90 -19.05 -3.44
N THR A 360 -7.88 -19.91 -3.34
CA THR A 360 -8.06 -21.32 -2.99
C THR A 360 -8.51 -21.49 -1.55
N SER A 361 -7.96 -20.71 -0.61
CA SER A 361 -8.31 -20.78 0.82
C SER A 361 -9.71 -20.24 1.11
N LYS A 362 -10.18 -19.23 0.37
CA LYS A 362 -11.54 -18.66 0.47
C LYS A 362 -12.66 -19.54 -0.12
N ARG A 363 -12.37 -20.82 -0.46
CA ARG A 363 -13.27 -21.96 -0.78
C ARG A 363 -14.44 -21.77 -1.78
N ASN A 364 -14.65 -20.60 -2.39
CA ASN A 364 -15.75 -20.37 -3.36
C ASN A 364 -15.31 -19.82 -4.72
N PHE A 365 -14.00 -19.77 -5.01
CA PHE A 365 -13.52 -19.30 -6.31
C PHE A 365 -12.79 -20.44 -7.02
N GLY A 366 -13.42 -21.01 -8.05
CA GLY A 366 -12.97 -22.19 -8.79
C GLY A 366 -11.71 -22.01 -9.64
N LEU A 367 -10.58 -21.62 -9.03
CA LEU A 367 -9.26 -21.68 -9.66
C LEU A 367 -8.77 -23.13 -9.66
N LYS A 368 -8.60 -23.69 -10.87
CA LYS A 368 -7.84 -24.94 -11.07
C LYS A 368 -6.42 -24.55 -11.47
N THR A 369 -5.42 -24.96 -10.68
CA THR A 369 -4.02 -24.90 -11.07
C THR A 369 -3.76 -25.97 -12.14
N ASN A 370 -3.87 -25.61 -13.41
CA ASN A 370 -3.31 -26.42 -14.49
C ASN A 370 -1.87 -25.97 -14.70
N LEU A 371 -0.93 -26.56 -13.97
CA LEU A 371 0.49 -26.49 -14.30
C LEU A 371 0.68 -27.30 -15.59
N VAL A 372 0.72 -26.63 -16.74
CA VAL A 372 1.18 -27.27 -17.97
C VAL A 372 2.71 -27.22 -17.91
N SER A 373 3.36 -28.33 -17.55
CA SER A 373 4.80 -28.44 -17.80
C SER A 373 5.00 -28.61 -19.30
N SER A 374 5.92 -27.84 -19.87
CA SER A 374 6.26 -27.88 -21.29
C SER A 374 7.12 -29.08 -21.69
N ASP A 375 7.08 -30.19 -20.94
CA ASP A 375 8.01 -31.31 -21.09
C ASP A 375 7.44 -32.53 -21.84
N GLU A 376 6.23 -32.46 -22.40
CA GLU A 376 5.64 -33.56 -23.20
C GLU A 376 5.63 -33.31 -24.72
N GLU A 377 6.72 -32.75 -25.27
CA GLU A 377 7.06 -32.90 -26.70
C GLU A 377 8.37 -33.69 -26.84
N LYS A 378 8.27 -35.01 -26.67
CA LYS A 378 9.16 -36.03 -27.24
C LYS A 378 8.62 -37.42 -26.92
N HIS A 379 7.76 -37.95 -27.79
CA HIS A 379 7.78 -39.36 -28.21
C HIS A 379 6.97 -39.58 -29.47
#